data_AF-A0AAD5H3N7-F1
#
_entry.id   AF-A0AAD5H3N7-F1
#
_cell.length_a   1.000
_cell.length_b   1.000
_cell.length_c   1.000
_cell.angle_alpha   90.00
_cell.angle_beta   90.00
_cell.angle_gamma   90.00
#
_symmetry.space_group_name_H-M   'P 1'
#
loop_
_entity.id
_entity.type
_entity.pdbx_description
1 polymer ?
#
loop_
_entity_poly.entity_id
_entity_poly.type
_entity_poly.pdbx_seq_one_letter_code
_entity_poly.pdbx_strand_id
1 'polypeptide(L)'
;MVYCVNGVEHARYHHAVKRILGKWSSVILASFQILNMSLITIAYTITGALSMKAIATFACSINGIDNCWNQTWKLTLLFSASQVFLSQVPNLESAWWVSTLGAVTSLFYCIVALVLGLVYSGAHAGSVGGIQTTQANKAFGILNALGNIAFSYNFSLILLEIQDTMKQPPSAVVQMRKAVNVSVTGAFCFYLSVAVAGYVSLGNSVPGMVLEGFPDAPIGLMIAANVAILLHMVSAYQVYAQPLFDMCVGYSAPLCLKAIILRRKGLKPTGAITDTKKTEGWSEPVRISARAGSGGPTGTAPRSSLTRFSQGLHRLSQTAGMYHLDTGLTNETVPLNDENYLVPLWQRLIVRTAYVCFTAILGCVLPFFGSIIGLVGALTYHPLSIGFPFMMYYKVYRPRRAIKNIMLTVGIVMLFVSAAATVGAFRNIIIGWQNFKLFGD
;
A
#
# COMPACT_ATOMS: atom_id res chain seq x y z
N MET A 1 11.92 -12.29 15.27
CA MET A 1 11.47 -11.79 13.94
C MET A 1 12.33 -12.46 12.90
N VAL A 2 11.73 -12.82 11.76
CA VAL A 2 12.35 -13.71 10.75
C VAL A 2 13.23 -12.95 9.74
N TYR A 3 13.64 -11.73 10.09
CA TYR A 3 14.50 -10.88 9.26
C TYR A 3 15.87 -11.50 9.00
N CYS A 4 16.46 -12.14 10.01
CA CYS A 4 17.72 -12.85 9.88
C CYS A 4 17.50 -14.32 10.25
N VAL A 5 17.76 -15.23 9.32
CA VAL A 5 17.68 -16.68 9.52
C VAL A 5 19.01 -17.29 9.11
N ASN A 6 19.64 -18.02 10.04
CA ASN A 6 20.95 -18.66 9.84
C ASN A 6 22.04 -17.68 9.34
N GLY A 7 22.05 -16.45 9.86
CA GLY A 7 23.04 -15.43 9.50
C GLY A 7 22.75 -14.69 8.19
N VAL A 8 21.66 -15.00 7.49
CA VAL A 8 21.26 -14.29 6.27
C VAL A 8 20.09 -13.37 6.53
N GLU A 9 20.28 -12.09 6.20
CA GLU A 9 19.25 -11.05 6.26
C GLU A 9 18.34 -11.10 5.02
N HIS A 10 17.04 -10.87 5.23
CA HIS A 10 16.03 -10.84 4.18
C HIS A 10 15.43 -9.44 4.08
N ALA A 11 15.80 -8.74 3.01
CA ALA A 11 15.31 -7.39 2.73
C ALA A 11 13.84 -7.32 2.31
N ARG A 12 13.26 -8.45 1.87
CA ARG A 12 11.92 -8.51 1.26
C ARG A 12 11.10 -9.67 1.80
N TYR A 13 9.80 -9.46 1.95
CA TYR A 13 8.93 -10.45 2.56
C TYR A 13 8.75 -11.72 1.71
N HIS A 14 8.49 -11.58 0.42
CA HIS A 14 8.40 -12.71 -0.50
C HIS A 14 9.73 -13.48 -0.60
N HIS A 15 10.89 -12.81 -0.55
CA HIS A 15 12.20 -13.50 -0.51
C HIS A 15 12.38 -14.34 0.77
N ALA A 16 11.99 -13.80 1.93
CA ALA A 16 12.01 -14.56 3.18
C ALA A 16 11.11 -15.81 3.08
N VAL A 17 9.89 -15.66 2.56
CA VAL A 17 8.97 -16.78 2.34
C VAL A 17 9.53 -17.78 1.33
N LYS A 18 10.13 -17.34 0.22
CA LYS A 18 10.75 -18.20 -0.79
C LYS A 18 11.84 -19.08 -0.18
N ARG A 19 12.74 -18.49 0.62
CA ARG A 19 13.84 -19.22 1.26
C ARG A 19 13.35 -20.19 2.34
N ILE A 20 12.35 -19.78 3.13
CA ILE A 20 11.91 -20.56 4.29
C ILE A 20 10.87 -21.60 3.88
N LEU A 21 9.81 -21.19 3.18
CA LEU A 21 8.62 -22.00 2.86
C LEU A 21 8.59 -22.50 1.41
N GLY A 22 9.49 -22.04 0.55
CA GLY A 22 9.61 -22.48 -0.85
C GLY A 22 8.93 -21.56 -1.86
N LYS A 23 9.16 -21.85 -3.15
CA LYS A 23 8.74 -21.01 -4.28
C LYS A 23 7.23 -20.76 -4.33
N TRP A 24 6.41 -21.81 -4.23
CA TRP A 24 4.95 -21.68 -4.33
C TRP A 24 4.34 -20.83 -3.21
N SER A 25 4.84 -20.97 -1.98
CA SER A 25 4.47 -20.13 -0.85
C SER A 25 4.75 -18.66 -1.12
N SER A 26 5.90 -18.36 -1.75
CA SER A 26 6.29 -17.00 -2.14
C SER A 26 5.37 -16.43 -3.22
N VAL A 27 5.00 -17.23 -4.22
CA VAL A 27 4.07 -16.80 -5.29
C VAL A 27 2.73 -16.41 -4.69
N ILE A 28 2.16 -17.27 -3.82
CA ILE A 28 0.88 -17.00 -3.16
C ILE A 28 0.96 -15.74 -2.29
N LEU A 29 2.01 -15.59 -1.48
CA LEU A 29 2.22 -14.38 -0.68
C LEU A 29 2.28 -13.13 -1.57
N ALA A 30 3.09 -13.17 -2.63
CA ALA A 30 3.26 -12.04 -3.54
C ALA A 30 1.93 -11.65 -4.19
N SER A 31 1.09 -12.62 -4.59
CA SER A 31 -0.26 -12.34 -5.10
C SER A 31 -1.12 -11.56 -4.10
N PHE A 32 -1.10 -11.95 -2.81
CA PHE A 32 -1.81 -11.20 -1.77
C PHE A 32 -1.19 -9.83 -1.50
N GLN A 33 0.14 -9.68 -1.56
CA GLN A 33 0.80 -8.38 -1.42
C GLN A 33 0.40 -7.43 -2.55
N ILE A 34 0.36 -7.91 -3.79
CA ILE A 34 -0.08 -7.13 -4.97
C ILE A 34 -1.53 -6.71 -4.79
N LEU A 35 -2.41 -7.66 -4.49
CA LEU A 35 -3.82 -7.39 -4.27
C LEU A 35 -4.02 -6.32 -3.19
N ASN A 36 -3.30 -6.45 -2.07
CA ASN A 36 -3.35 -5.49 -0.97
C ASN A 36 -2.92 -4.08 -1.40
N MET A 37 -1.76 -3.96 -2.03
CA MET A 37 -1.23 -2.68 -2.51
C MET A 37 -2.20 -2.03 -3.50
N SER A 38 -2.78 -2.82 -4.41
CA SER A 38 -3.74 -2.31 -5.39
C SER A 38 -5.00 -1.78 -4.72
N LEU A 39 -5.59 -2.55 -3.81
CA LEU A 39 -6.78 -2.10 -3.08
C LEU A 39 -6.50 -0.85 -2.22
N ILE A 40 -5.30 -0.73 -1.64
CA ILE A 40 -4.89 0.47 -0.90
C ILE A 40 -4.79 1.69 -1.81
N THR A 41 -4.19 1.57 -2.99
CA THR A 41 -4.11 2.70 -3.94
C THR A 41 -5.48 3.17 -4.42
N ILE A 42 -6.45 2.25 -4.54
CA ILE A 42 -7.85 2.58 -4.81
C ILE A 42 -8.47 3.32 -3.61
N ALA A 43 -8.28 2.82 -2.39
CA ALA A 43 -8.77 3.47 -1.17
C ALA A 43 -8.21 4.90 -1.03
N TYR A 44 -6.91 5.11 -1.29
CA TYR A 44 -6.31 6.45 -1.27
C TYR A 44 -6.87 7.36 -2.35
N THR A 45 -7.17 6.82 -3.53
CA THR A 45 -7.80 7.58 -4.63
C THR A 45 -9.20 8.08 -4.22
N ILE A 46 -10.01 7.21 -3.62
CA ILE A 46 -11.34 7.57 -3.09
C ILE A 46 -11.21 8.59 -1.95
N THR A 47 -10.31 8.34 -1.00
CA THR A 47 -10.13 9.21 0.18
C THR A 47 -9.63 10.59 -0.20
N GLY A 48 -8.68 10.67 -1.13
CA GLY A 48 -8.20 11.95 -1.68
C GLY A 48 -9.32 12.73 -2.35
N ALA A 49 -10.18 12.07 -3.11
CA ALA A 49 -11.35 12.67 -3.73
C ALA A 49 -12.36 13.21 -2.69
N LEU A 50 -12.68 12.42 -1.67
CA LEU A 50 -13.56 12.83 -0.57
C LEU A 50 -13.00 14.03 0.20
N SER A 51 -11.69 14.06 0.43
CA SER A 51 -11.02 15.18 1.09
C SER A 51 -11.12 16.45 0.26
N MET A 52 -10.94 16.37 -1.07
CA MET A 52 -11.18 17.51 -1.96
C MET A 52 -12.64 17.91 -2.03
N LYS A 53 -13.58 16.96 -1.90
CA LYS A 53 -15.03 17.24 -1.86
C LYS A 53 -15.39 18.05 -0.63
N ALA A 54 -14.85 17.67 0.52
CA ALA A 54 -15.00 18.41 1.76
C ALA A 54 -14.42 19.83 1.62
N ILE A 55 -13.19 19.97 1.11
CA ILE A 55 -12.56 21.28 0.87
C ILE A 55 -13.43 22.15 -0.04
N ALA A 56 -13.87 21.61 -1.18
CA ALA A 56 -14.71 22.34 -2.13
C ALA A 56 -16.03 22.79 -1.49
N THR A 57 -16.69 21.89 -0.75
CA THR A 57 -17.98 22.18 -0.10
C THR A 57 -17.83 23.28 0.95
N PHE A 58 -16.81 23.21 1.80
CA PHE A 58 -16.53 24.24 2.80
C PHE A 58 -16.13 25.58 2.16
N ALA A 59 -15.31 25.56 1.11
CA ALA A 59 -14.92 26.77 0.40
C ALA A 59 -16.10 27.45 -0.32
N CYS A 60 -16.98 26.68 -0.96
CA CYS A 60 -18.21 27.18 -1.57
C CYS A 60 -19.16 27.80 -0.53
N SER A 61 -19.28 27.16 0.65
CA SER A 61 -20.10 27.67 1.75
C SER A 61 -19.63 29.05 2.24
N ILE A 62 -18.32 29.27 2.37
CA ILE A 62 -17.77 30.59 2.75
C ILE A 62 -18.08 31.67 1.70
N ASN A 63 -18.07 31.30 0.43
CA ASN A 63 -18.23 32.24 -0.69
C ASN A 63 -19.69 32.39 -1.18
N GLY A 64 -20.65 31.69 -0.57
CA GLY A 64 -22.06 31.72 -0.98
C GLY A 64 -22.30 31.18 -2.40
N ILE A 65 -21.53 30.18 -2.84
CA ILE A 65 -21.64 29.59 -4.19
C ILE A 65 -22.58 28.38 -4.15
N ASP A 66 -23.74 28.50 -4.80
CA ASP A 66 -24.76 27.42 -4.83
C ASP A 66 -24.36 26.25 -5.73
N ASN A 67 -23.77 26.51 -6.90
CA ASN A 67 -23.35 25.48 -7.85
C ASN A 67 -21.88 25.08 -7.63
N CYS A 68 -21.63 24.30 -6.59
CA CYS A 68 -20.28 23.90 -6.20
C CYS A 68 -19.73 22.74 -7.06
N TRP A 69 -18.44 22.78 -7.43
CA TRP A 69 -17.77 21.70 -8.15
C TRP A 69 -17.30 20.58 -7.20
N ASN A 70 -18.23 19.97 -6.47
CA ASN A 70 -17.95 19.03 -5.38
C ASN A 70 -18.36 17.57 -5.66
N GLN A 71 -18.62 17.23 -6.93
CA GLN A 71 -19.00 15.87 -7.32
C GLN A 71 -17.82 14.90 -7.14
N THR A 72 -18.06 13.78 -6.46
CA THR A 72 -17.00 12.84 -6.04
C THR A 72 -16.23 12.28 -7.24
N TRP A 73 -16.90 11.93 -8.33
CA TRP A 73 -16.27 11.36 -9.52
C TRP A 73 -15.34 12.37 -10.23
N LYS A 74 -15.72 13.66 -10.27
CA LYS A 74 -14.89 14.72 -10.86
C LYS A 74 -13.61 14.92 -10.06
N LEU A 75 -13.75 14.90 -8.73
CA LEU A 75 -12.63 15.04 -7.81
C LEU A 75 -11.74 13.79 -7.79
N THR A 76 -12.32 12.61 -8.03
CA THR A 76 -11.54 11.38 -8.24
C THR A 76 -10.64 11.49 -9.46
N LEU A 77 -11.19 11.96 -10.60
CA LEU A 77 -10.39 12.19 -11.80
C LEU A 77 -9.31 13.26 -11.58
N LEU A 78 -9.62 14.34 -10.84
CA LEU A 78 -8.64 15.37 -10.49
C LEU A 78 -7.50 14.81 -9.62
N PHE A 79 -7.83 14.01 -8.60
CA PHE A 79 -6.84 13.34 -7.76
C PHE A 79 -5.94 12.46 -8.61
N SER A 80 -6.53 11.60 -9.43
CA SER A 80 -5.79 10.67 -10.29
C SER A 80 -4.94 11.39 -11.33
N ALA A 81 -5.40 12.50 -11.89
CA ALA A 81 -4.59 13.33 -12.79
C ALA A 81 -3.31 13.81 -12.09
N SER A 82 -3.41 14.30 -10.84
CA SER A 82 -2.23 14.65 -10.04
C SER A 82 -1.30 13.46 -9.82
N GLN A 83 -1.85 12.26 -9.60
CA GLN A 83 -1.07 11.04 -9.44
C GLN A 83 -0.39 10.61 -10.74
N VAL A 84 -0.97 10.86 -11.92
CA VAL A 84 -0.30 10.57 -13.20
C VAL A 84 1.02 11.32 -13.28
N PHE A 85 1.05 12.61 -12.91
CA PHE A 85 2.27 13.41 -12.91
C PHE A 85 3.27 12.94 -11.85
N LEU A 86 2.83 12.79 -10.60
CA LEU A 86 3.70 12.40 -9.49
C LEU A 86 4.26 10.99 -9.64
N SER A 87 3.50 10.07 -10.24
CA SER A 87 3.94 8.69 -10.49
C SER A 87 5.07 8.60 -11.51
N GLN A 88 5.37 9.67 -12.25
CA GLN A 88 6.52 9.67 -13.16
C GLN A 88 7.85 9.92 -12.45
N VAL A 89 7.84 10.28 -11.16
CA VAL A 89 9.05 10.45 -10.36
C VAL A 89 9.76 9.09 -10.23
N PRO A 90 11.09 9.00 -10.48
CA PRO A 90 11.80 7.73 -10.58
C PRO A 90 11.91 6.96 -9.26
N ASN A 91 12.14 7.65 -8.14
CA ASN A 91 12.38 7.06 -6.83
C ASN A 91 11.97 8.04 -5.71
N LEU A 92 11.42 7.51 -4.61
CA LEU A 92 11.05 8.26 -3.39
C LEU A 92 12.19 8.34 -2.36
N GLU A 93 13.35 7.74 -2.62
CA GLU A 93 14.49 7.72 -1.69
C GLU A 93 15.07 9.10 -1.39
N SER A 94 15.10 10.00 -2.39
CA SER A 94 15.46 11.41 -2.18
C SER A 94 14.34 12.22 -1.50
N ALA A 95 13.19 11.58 -1.25
CA ALA A 95 11.96 12.18 -0.76
C ALA A 95 11.59 11.69 0.65
N TRP A 96 12.58 11.47 1.53
CA TRP A 96 12.34 11.22 2.97
C TRP A 96 11.42 12.30 3.59
N TRP A 97 11.49 13.53 3.07
CA TRP A 97 10.61 14.64 3.43
C TRP A 97 9.14 14.39 3.05
N VAL A 98 8.84 13.63 1.98
CA VAL A 98 7.47 13.26 1.58
C VAL A 98 6.85 12.30 2.60
N SER A 99 7.63 11.33 3.08
CA SER A 99 7.19 10.42 4.15
C SER A 99 7.00 11.16 5.47
N THR A 100 7.90 12.08 5.79
CA THR A 100 7.82 12.92 7.00
C THR A 100 6.60 13.86 6.93
N LEU A 101 6.39 14.53 5.81
CA LEU A 101 5.23 15.38 5.56
C LEU A 101 3.94 14.58 5.71
N GLY A 102 3.85 13.42 5.05
CA GLY A 102 2.69 12.53 5.16
C GLY A 102 2.41 12.08 6.59
N ALA A 103 3.45 11.82 7.40
CA ALA A 103 3.28 11.47 8.82
C ALA A 103 2.75 12.67 9.65
N VAL A 104 3.30 13.87 9.43
CA VAL A 104 2.84 15.08 10.15
C VAL A 104 1.40 15.42 9.78
N THR A 105 1.05 15.40 8.50
CA THR A 105 -0.29 15.78 8.06
C THR A 105 -1.36 14.74 8.44
N SER A 106 -1.02 13.45 8.47
CA SER A 106 -1.93 12.41 9.00
C SER A 106 -2.16 12.54 10.50
N LEU A 107 -1.10 12.80 11.29
CA LEU A 107 -1.22 13.06 12.73
C LEU A 107 -2.09 14.30 13.00
N PHE A 108 -1.89 15.39 12.25
CA PHE A 108 -2.72 16.58 12.37
C PHE A 108 -4.21 16.28 12.16
N TYR A 109 -4.57 15.60 11.06
CA TYR A 109 -5.96 15.20 10.79
C TYR A 109 -6.56 14.38 11.95
N CYS A 110 -5.81 13.39 12.44
CA CYS A 110 -6.32 12.51 13.49
C CYS A 110 -6.43 13.21 14.85
N ILE A 111 -5.51 14.14 15.17
CA ILE A 111 -5.59 14.96 16.39
C ILE A 111 -6.82 15.87 16.32
N VAL A 112 -7.08 16.50 15.18
CA VAL A 112 -8.29 17.30 14.99
C VAL A 112 -9.54 16.44 15.18
N ALA A 113 -9.58 15.24 14.60
CA ALA A 113 -10.69 14.32 14.80
C ALA A 113 -10.90 13.93 16.28
N LEU A 114 -9.83 13.63 17.01
CA LEU A 114 -9.89 13.34 18.44
C LEU A 114 -10.41 14.54 19.23
N VAL A 115 -9.87 15.73 18.99
CA VAL A 115 -10.25 16.96 19.69
C VAL A 115 -11.71 17.29 19.44
N LEU A 116 -12.18 17.24 18.20
CA LEU A 116 -13.60 17.47 17.89
C LEU A 116 -14.48 16.40 18.54
N GLY A 117 -14.10 15.13 18.47
CA GLY A 117 -14.81 14.06 19.18
C GLY A 117 -14.95 14.33 20.68
N LEU A 118 -13.89 14.81 21.33
CA LEU A 118 -13.91 15.15 22.76
C LEU A 118 -14.73 16.42 23.06
N VAL A 119 -14.58 17.48 22.27
CA VAL A 119 -15.30 18.75 22.46
C VAL A 119 -16.80 18.55 22.32
N TYR A 120 -17.22 17.76 21.33
CA TYR A 120 -18.64 17.47 21.07
C TYR A 120 -19.16 16.24 21.83
N SER A 121 -18.36 15.63 22.71
CA SER A 121 -18.75 14.41 23.45
C SER A 121 -19.93 14.62 24.40
N GLY A 122 -20.20 15.86 24.82
CA GLY A 122 -21.35 16.20 25.66
C GLY A 122 -22.72 15.92 25.01
N ALA A 123 -22.77 15.70 23.69
CA ALA A 123 -23.99 15.29 23.01
C ALA A 123 -24.48 13.90 23.43
N HIS A 124 -23.59 13.03 23.92
CA HIS A 124 -23.90 11.65 24.34
C HIS A 124 -24.77 10.87 23.33
N ALA A 125 -24.49 11.07 22.03
CA ALA A 125 -25.27 10.48 20.94
C ALA A 125 -25.06 8.96 20.79
N GLY A 126 -24.02 8.41 21.41
CA GLY A 126 -23.71 6.98 21.43
C GLY A 126 -24.83 6.13 22.03
N SER A 127 -25.08 4.95 21.46
CA SER A 127 -26.07 4.00 21.98
C SER A 127 -25.53 2.57 22.02
N VAL A 128 -25.92 1.78 23.02
CA VAL A 128 -25.58 0.34 23.06
C VAL A 128 -26.28 -0.41 21.92
N GLY A 129 -27.44 0.08 21.50
CA GLY A 129 -28.22 -0.47 20.40
C GLY A 129 -27.56 -0.31 19.03
N GLY A 130 -26.65 0.64 18.83
CA GLY A 130 -26.05 0.90 17.51
C GLY A 130 -27.09 1.31 16.45
N ILE A 131 -26.68 1.24 15.18
CA ILE A 131 -27.50 1.66 14.03
C ILE A 131 -28.82 0.87 13.98
N GLN A 132 -29.93 1.60 13.86
CA GLN A 132 -31.27 1.03 13.71
C GLN A 132 -31.49 0.58 12.27
N THR A 133 -31.30 -0.72 12.01
CA THR A 133 -31.49 -1.36 10.71
C THR A 133 -31.93 -2.81 10.91
N THR A 134 -32.19 -3.53 9.82
CA THR A 134 -32.54 -4.95 9.88
C THR A 134 -31.42 -5.76 10.53
N GLN A 135 -31.77 -6.84 11.22
CA GLN A 135 -30.79 -7.71 11.90
C GLN A 135 -29.69 -8.20 10.93
N ALA A 136 -30.08 -8.52 9.69
CA ALA A 136 -29.13 -8.91 8.65
C ALA A 136 -28.15 -7.77 8.31
N ASN A 137 -28.64 -6.55 8.02
CA ASN A 137 -27.76 -5.42 7.72
C ASN A 137 -26.80 -5.11 8.86
N LYS A 138 -27.28 -5.23 10.11
CA LYS A 138 -26.46 -5.02 11.29
C LYS A 138 -25.37 -6.08 11.43
N ALA A 139 -25.70 -7.36 11.25
CA ALA A 139 -24.74 -8.46 11.31
C ALA A 139 -23.63 -8.30 10.25
N PHE A 140 -23.99 -8.04 8.99
CA PHE A 140 -23.00 -7.83 7.93
C PHE A 140 -22.20 -6.53 8.10
N GLY A 141 -22.79 -5.49 8.69
CA GLY A 141 -22.09 -4.28 9.10
C GLY A 141 -20.98 -4.57 10.12
N ILE A 142 -21.28 -5.39 11.15
CA ILE A 142 -20.30 -5.83 12.15
C ILE A 142 -19.17 -6.63 11.48
N LEU A 143 -19.51 -7.56 10.58
CA LEU A 143 -18.51 -8.34 9.84
C LEU A 143 -17.58 -7.44 9.01
N ASN A 144 -18.12 -6.46 8.28
CA ASN A 144 -17.31 -5.50 7.54
C ASN A 144 -16.42 -4.65 8.48
N ALA A 145 -16.93 -4.26 9.65
CA ALA A 145 -16.15 -3.50 10.64
C ALA A 145 -14.94 -4.28 11.16
N LEU A 146 -15.00 -5.61 11.28
CA LEU A 146 -13.83 -6.43 11.60
C LEU A 146 -12.74 -6.31 10.53
N GLY A 147 -13.13 -6.23 9.26
CA GLY A 147 -12.23 -5.94 8.14
C GLY A 147 -11.60 -4.54 8.26
N ASN A 148 -12.39 -3.53 8.63
CA ASN A 148 -11.88 -2.18 8.85
C ASN A 148 -10.83 -2.14 9.97
N ILE A 149 -11.09 -2.84 11.07
CA ILE A 149 -10.13 -2.97 12.18
C ILE A 149 -8.86 -3.68 11.71
N ALA A 150 -8.99 -4.79 10.98
CA ALA A 150 -7.84 -5.52 10.44
C ALA A 150 -6.98 -4.65 9.53
N PHE A 151 -7.62 -3.81 8.70
CA PHE A 151 -6.93 -2.86 7.84
C PHE A 151 -6.12 -1.82 8.64
N SER A 152 -6.65 -1.32 9.75
CA SER A 152 -5.95 -0.32 10.59
C SER A 152 -4.61 -0.82 11.15
N TYR A 153 -4.39 -2.14 11.22
CA TYR A 153 -3.14 -2.74 11.72
C TYR A 153 -2.29 -3.39 10.61
N ASN A 154 -2.49 -3.00 9.35
CA ASN A 154 -1.90 -3.65 8.19
C ASN A 154 -0.44 -3.24 7.86
N PHE A 155 0.44 -3.17 8.87
CA PHE A 155 1.86 -2.79 8.68
C PHE A 155 2.80 -3.98 8.42
N SER A 156 2.38 -5.20 8.77
CA SER A 156 3.25 -6.39 8.79
C SER A 156 3.82 -6.75 7.40
N LEU A 157 3.14 -6.35 6.34
CA LEU A 157 3.48 -6.67 4.96
C LEU A 157 4.69 -5.91 4.40
N ILE A 158 5.05 -4.76 5.00
CA ILE A 158 6.25 -3.98 4.67
C ILE A 158 7.29 -4.03 5.80
N LEU A 159 7.05 -4.83 6.85
CA LEU A 159 7.86 -4.80 8.06
C LEU A 159 9.33 -5.19 7.79
N LEU A 160 9.56 -6.17 6.92
CA LEU A 160 10.91 -6.64 6.58
C LEU A 160 11.66 -5.60 5.73
N GLU A 161 10.94 -4.93 4.84
CA GLU A 161 11.45 -3.86 4.00
C GLU A 161 11.84 -2.64 4.85
N ILE A 162 11.02 -2.25 5.84
CA ILE A 162 11.39 -1.19 6.78
C ILE A 162 12.62 -1.62 7.61
N GLN A 163 12.66 -2.88 8.07
CA GLN A 163 13.82 -3.40 8.82
C GLN A 163 15.13 -3.32 8.04
N ASP A 164 15.12 -3.56 6.73
CA ASP A 164 16.32 -3.47 5.90
C ASP A 164 16.91 -2.06 5.81
N THR A 165 16.09 -1.03 6.05
CA THR A 165 16.55 0.37 6.03
C THR A 165 17.10 0.87 7.36
N MET A 166 16.99 0.08 8.44
CA MET A 166 17.39 0.49 9.78
C MET A 166 18.92 0.53 9.92
N LYS A 167 19.46 1.66 10.38
CA LYS A 167 20.89 1.80 10.68
C LYS A 167 21.30 0.80 11.76
N GLN A 168 22.41 0.10 11.57
CA GLN A 168 23.02 -0.78 12.56
C GLN A 168 24.42 -0.25 12.93
N PRO A 169 24.91 -0.41 14.18
CA PRO A 169 24.29 -1.05 15.36
C PRO A 169 23.30 -0.16 16.13
N PRO A 170 22.43 -0.73 17.01
CA PRO A 170 22.23 -2.17 17.31
C PRO A 170 21.50 -2.91 16.17
N SER A 171 21.34 -4.24 16.25
CA SER A 171 20.73 -5.01 15.15
C SER A 171 19.30 -4.53 14.83
N ALA A 172 18.94 -4.54 13.54
CA ALA A 172 17.64 -4.06 13.07
C ALA A 172 16.46 -4.77 13.77
N VAL A 173 16.62 -6.04 14.13
CA VAL A 173 15.62 -6.82 14.88
C VAL A 173 15.34 -6.24 16.26
N VAL A 174 16.37 -5.81 16.99
CA VAL A 174 16.21 -5.25 18.35
C VAL A 174 15.55 -3.88 18.28
N GLN A 175 16.00 -3.03 17.35
CA GLN A 175 15.43 -1.70 17.16
C GLN A 175 13.98 -1.79 16.71
N MET A 176 13.69 -2.64 15.71
CA MET A 176 12.34 -2.81 15.23
C MET A 176 11.42 -3.41 16.28
N ARG A 177 11.91 -4.28 17.17
CA ARG A 177 11.07 -4.82 18.27
C ARG A 177 10.60 -3.71 19.20
N LYS A 178 11.48 -2.78 19.54
CA LYS A 178 11.13 -1.60 20.34
C LYS A 178 10.17 -0.70 19.57
N ALA A 179 10.49 -0.40 18.31
CA ALA A 179 9.68 0.46 17.46
C ALA A 179 8.25 -0.07 17.30
N VAL A 180 8.08 -1.37 16.97
CA VAL A 180 6.77 -2.02 16.82
C VAL A 180 5.98 -2.00 18.11
N ASN A 181 6.61 -2.29 19.26
CA ASN A 181 5.90 -2.26 20.54
C ASN A 181 5.36 -0.86 20.86
N VAL A 182 6.18 0.18 20.66
CA VAL A 182 5.78 1.57 20.90
C VAL A 182 4.70 1.99 19.90
N SER A 183 4.90 1.74 18.61
CA SER A 183 3.99 2.20 17.57
C SER A 183 2.63 1.50 17.62
N VAL A 184 2.59 0.18 17.81
CA VAL A 184 1.33 -0.59 17.86
C VAL A 184 0.55 -0.25 19.13
N THR A 185 1.22 -0.12 20.28
CA THR A 185 0.55 0.27 21.54
C THR A 185 0.00 1.70 21.44
N GLY A 186 0.82 2.63 20.92
CA GLY A 186 0.39 4.01 20.70
C GLY A 186 -0.79 4.11 19.73
N ALA A 187 -0.72 3.40 18.60
CA ALA A 187 -1.80 3.35 17.62
C ALA A 187 -3.08 2.75 18.22
N PHE A 188 -2.99 1.68 19.02
CA PHE A 188 -4.13 1.09 19.69
C PHE A 188 -4.84 2.09 20.60
N CYS A 189 -4.11 2.72 21.52
CA CYS A 189 -4.68 3.72 22.42
C CYS A 189 -5.30 4.90 21.65
N PHE A 190 -4.62 5.35 20.60
CA PHE A 190 -5.07 6.50 19.82
C PHE A 190 -6.31 6.18 18.99
N TYR A 191 -6.32 5.07 18.26
CA TYR A 191 -7.48 4.62 17.48
C TYR A 191 -8.69 4.35 18.37
N LEU A 192 -8.49 3.70 19.52
CA LEU A 192 -9.57 3.48 20.49
C LEU A 192 -10.11 4.81 21.01
N SER A 193 -9.25 5.79 21.32
CA SER A 193 -9.68 7.10 21.79
C SER A 193 -10.50 7.85 20.74
N VAL A 194 -10.05 7.87 19.48
CA VAL A 194 -10.80 8.50 18.38
C VAL A 194 -12.14 7.80 18.15
N ALA A 195 -12.15 6.46 18.16
CA ALA A 195 -13.38 5.69 17.96
C ALA A 195 -14.39 5.94 19.08
N VAL A 196 -13.96 5.92 20.34
CA VAL A 196 -14.83 6.17 21.50
C VAL A 196 -15.32 7.62 21.49
N ALA A 197 -14.42 8.60 21.37
CA ALA A 197 -14.79 10.01 21.37
C ALA A 197 -15.74 10.34 20.22
N GLY A 198 -15.45 9.86 19.00
CA GLY A 198 -16.29 10.05 17.84
C GLY A 198 -17.66 9.36 17.96
N TYR A 199 -17.72 8.15 18.53
CA TYR A 199 -19.00 7.47 18.72
C TYR A 199 -19.84 8.11 19.83
N VAL A 200 -19.21 8.61 20.89
CA VAL A 200 -19.92 9.35 21.95
C VAL A 200 -20.49 10.66 21.43
N SER A 201 -19.77 11.38 20.57
CA SER A 201 -20.23 12.65 20.00
C SER A 201 -21.27 12.50 18.88
N LEU A 202 -21.10 11.53 17.97
CA LEU A 202 -21.92 11.41 16.75
C LEU A 202 -22.92 10.25 16.77
N GLY A 203 -22.73 9.28 17.66
CA GLY A 203 -23.62 8.14 17.81
C GLY A 203 -23.77 7.29 16.56
N ASN A 204 -25.01 6.98 16.20
CA ASN A 204 -25.32 6.17 15.02
C ASN A 204 -25.10 6.91 13.68
N SER A 205 -24.80 8.20 13.73
CA SER A 205 -24.57 9.04 12.56
C SER A 205 -23.09 9.19 12.21
N VAL A 206 -22.17 8.42 12.84
CA VAL A 206 -20.73 8.44 12.50
C VAL A 206 -20.56 8.13 11.00
N PRO A 207 -20.04 9.09 10.21
CA PRO A 207 -19.79 8.87 8.79
C PRO A 207 -18.52 8.04 8.56
N GLY A 208 -18.31 7.58 7.32
CA GLY A 208 -17.08 6.86 6.94
C GLY A 208 -15.81 7.70 7.12
N MET A 209 -15.89 9.01 6.90
CA MET A 209 -14.84 9.98 7.18
C MET A 209 -15.26 10.83 8.37
N VAL A 210 -14.71 10.55 9.56
CA VAL A 210 -15.21 11.08 10.84
C VAL A 210 -15.39 12.60 10.88
N LEU A 211 -14.54 13.37 10.18
CA LEU A 211 -14.64 14.83 10.14
C LEU A 211 -15.92 15.34 9.44
N GLU A 212 -16.54 14.57 8.54
CA GLU A 212 -17.81 14.95 7.94
C GLU A 212 -18.95 15.05 8.96
N GLY A 213 -18.79 14.43 10.14
CA GLY A 213 -19.80 14.41 11.18
C GLY A 213 -19.86 15.68 12.03
N PHE A 214 -18.94 16.63 11.84
CA PHE A 214 -18.87 17.85 12.65
C PHE A 214 -19.15 19.11 11.81
N PRO A 215 -20.41 19.35 11.39
CA PRO A 215 -20.77 20.51 10.57
C PRO A 215 -20.58 21.85 11.31
N ASP A 216 -20.71 21.86 12.64
CA ASP A 216 -20.58 23.05 13.47
C ASP A 216 -19.12 23.39 13.82
N ALA A 217 -18.17 22.56 13.40
CA ALA A 217 -16.75 22.84 13.62
C ALA A 217 -16.28 24.05 12.80
N PRO A 218 -15.27 24.81 13.27
CA PRO A 218 -14.77 25.97 12.53
C PRO A 218 -14.35 25.62 11.10
N ILE A 219 -14.96 26.25 10.10
CA ILE A 219 -14.76 25.90 8.68
C ILE A 219 -13.28 25.93 8.28
N GLY A 220 -12.51 26.91 8.77
CA GLY A 220 -11.07 27.00 8.52
C GLY A 220 -10.29 25.80 9.05
N LEU A 221 -10.65 25.27 10.22
CA LEU A 221 -10.06 24.05 10.80
C LEU A 221 -10.40 22.83 9.95
N MET A 222 -11.64 22.75 9.46
CA MET A 222 -12.10 21.65 8.61
C MET A 222 -11.38 21.64 7.26
N ILE A 223 -11.20 22.81 6.64
CA ILE A 223 -10.40 22.95 5.41
C ILE A 223 -8.95 22.53 5.68
N ALA A 224 -8.33 23.04 6.74
CA ALA A 224 -6.93 22.71 7.07
C ALA A 224 -6.73 21.20 7.30
N ALA A 225 -7.64 20.56 8.04
CA ALA A 225 -7.57 19.11 8.28
C ALA A 225 -7.76 18.31 6.98
N ASN A 226 -8.72 18.70 6.12
CA ASN A 226 -8.93 18.03 4.85
C ASN A 226 -7.76 18.25 3.87
N VAL A 227 -7.10 19.41 3.88
CA VAL A 227 -5.85 19.63 3.14
C VAL A 227 -4.73 18.73 3.66
N ALA A 228 -4.61 18.59 4.98
CA ALA A 228 -3.60 17.74 5.59
C ALA A 228 -3.76 16.26 5.19
N ILE A 229 -4.97 15.71 5.28
CA ILE A 229 -5.22 14.32 4.85
C ILE A 229 -5.09 14.18 3.33
N LEU A 230 -5.45 15.19 2.52
CA LEU A 230 -5.21 15.18 1.08
C LEU A 230 -3.71 15.06 0.75
N LEU A 231 -2.85 15.87 1.40
CA LEU A 231 -1.40 15.77 1.26
C LEU A 231 -0.88 14.40 1.70
N HIS A 232 -1.45 13.85 2.78
CA HIS A 232 -1.13 12.48 3.21
C HIS A 232 -1.50 11.47 2.12
N MET A 233 -2.72 11.51 1.56
CA MET A 233 -3.17 10.61 0.49
C MET A 233 -2.26 10.68 -0.74
N VAL A 234 -1.83 11.88 -1.14
CA VAL A 234 -0.90 12.08 -2.26
C VAL A 234 0.43 11.37 -2.00
N SER A 235 1.02 11.58 -0.81
CA SER A 235 2.30 10.96 -0.44
C SER A 235 2.20 9.44 -0.27
N ALA A 236 1.15 8.96 0.40
CA ALA A 236 0.93 7.56 0.70
C ALA A 236 0.62 6.75 -0.57
N TYR A 237 -0.12 7.33 -1.52
CA TYR A 237 -0.34 6.73 -2.84
C TYR A 237 0.99 6.39 -3.50
N GLN A 238 1.95 7.31 -3.50
CA GLN A 238 3.26 7.06 -4.09
C GLN A 238 4.01 5.93 -3.38
N VAL A 239 3.99 5.87 -2.06
CA VAL A 239 4.66 4.79 -1.30
C VAL A 239 4.11 3.41 -1.68
N TYR A 240 2.79 3.28 -1.84
CA TYR A 240 2.13 2.01 -2.16
C TYR A 240 2.11 1.67 -3.66
N ALA A 241 2.13 2.67 -4.55
CA ALA A 241 2.07 2.47 -5.99
C ALA A 241 3.43 2.12 -6.62
N GLN A 242 4.55 2.60 -6.07
CA GLN A 242 5.88 2.35 -6.63
C GLN A 242 6.24 0.85 -6.74
N PRO A 243 5.98 0.00 -5.72
CA PRO A 243 6.16 -1.45 -5.86
C PRO A 243 5.34 -2.09 -6.98
N LEU A 244 4.13 -1.59 -7.22
CA LEU A 244 3.27 -2.07 -8.29
C LEU A 244 3.75 -1.61 -9.66
N PHE A 245 4.27 -0.39 -9.76
CA PHE A 245 4.89 0.11 -10.99
C PHE A 245 6.10 -0.74 -11.38
N ASP A 246 7.00 -0.99 -10.43
CA ASP A 246 8.20 -1.80 -10.66
C ASP A 246 7.82 -3.22 -11.11
N MET A 247 6.80 -3.82 -10.49
CA MET A 247 6.27 -5.11 -10.91
C MET A 247 5.69 -5.08 -12.34
N CYS A 248 4.75 -4.17 -12.63
CA CYS A 248 4.09 -4.08 -13.95
C CYS A 248 5.10 -3.78 -15.07
N VAL A 249 6.10 -2.95 -14.78
CA VAL A 249 7.19 -2.66 -15.70
C VAL A 249 8.07 -3.90 -15.91
N GLY A 250 8.45 -4.61 -14.84
CA GLY A 250 9.23 -5.84 -14.91
C GLY A 250 8.56 -6.92 -15.78
N TYR A 251 7.24 -7.07 -15.69
CA TYR A 251 6.48 -7.99 -16.55
C TYR A 251 6.42 -7.58 -18.02
N SER A 252 6.35 -6.27 -18.30
CA SER A 252 6.24 -5.76 -19.67
C SER A 252 7.58 -5.65 -20.40
N ALA A 253 8.70 -5.56 -19.67
CA ALA A 253 10.06 -5.45 -20.21
C ALA A 253 10.46 -6.59 -21.17
N PRO A 254 10.30 -7.89 -20.83
CA PRO A 254 10.70 -8.98 -21.73
C PRO A 254 9.87 -9.03 -23.03
N LEU A 255 8.60 -8.61 -23.01
CA LEU A 255 7.75 -8.56 -24.21
C LEU A 255 8.27 -7.56 -25.23
N CYS A 256 8.67 -6.37 -24.76
CA CYS A 256 9.17 -5.32 -25.64
C CYS A 256 10.63 -5.56 -26.07
N LEU A 257 11.48 -6.03 -25.17
CA LEU A 257 12.88 -6.35 -25.48
C LEU A 257 12.97 -7.48 -26.52
N LYS A 258 12.13 -8.52 -26.38
CA LYS A 258 12.03 -9.59 -27.37
C LYS A 258 11.56 -9.05 -28.72
N ALA A 259 10.57 -8.15 -28.74
CA ALA A 259 10.10 -7.51 -29.98
C ALA A 259 11.16 -6.60 -30.64
N ILE A 260 11.93 -5.83 -29.86
CA ILE A 260 13.00 -4.95 -30.35
C ILE A 260 14.20 -5.76 -30.86
N ILE A 261 14.63 -6.79 -30.14
CA ILE A 261 15.71 -7.69 -30.56
C ILE A 261 15.31 -8.44 -31.83
N LEU A 262 14.08 -8.97 -31.90
CA LEU A 262 13.55 -9.63 -33.09
C LEU A 262 13.49 -8.67 -34.29
N ARG A 263 13.02 -7.43 -34.09
CA ARG A 263 13.05 -6.38 -35.14
C ARG A 263 14.45 -6.02 -35.59
N ARG A 264 15.41 -5.81 -34.67
CA ARG A 264 16.81 -5.50 -35.01
C ARG A 264 17.52 -6.65 -35.71
N LYS A 265 17.12 -7.90 -35.45
CA LYS A 265 17.66 -9.10 -36.12
C LYS A 265 16.89 -9.51 -37.38
N GLY A 266 15.87 -8.75 -37.80
CA GLY A 266 15.04 -9.10 -38.97
C GLY A 266 14.23 -10.40 -38.83
N LEU A 267 14.05 -10.91 -37.61
CA LEU A 267 13.39 -12.19 -37.33
C LEU A 267 11.91 -11.95 -37.00
N LYS A 268 11.01 -12.70 -37.64
CA LYS A 268 9.58 -12.71 -37.28
C LYS A 268 9.35 -13.50 -35.99
N PRO A 269 8.35 -13.13 -35.17
CA PRO A 269 8.04 -13.85 -33.94
C PRO A 269 7.34 -15.17 -34.29
N THR A 270 8.11 -16.23 -34.48
CA THR A 270 7.59 -17.59 -34.68
C THR A 270 8.06 -18.50 -33.55
N GLY A 271 7.10 -19.08 -32.83
CA GLY A 271 7.23 -20.35 -32.13
C GLY A 271 8.04 -20.36 -30.84
N ALA A 272 7.61 -21.16 -29.87
CA ALA A 272 8.25 -21.36 -28.59
C ALA A 272 9.72 -21.81 -28.74
N ILE A 273 10.62 -21.24 -27.94
CA ILE A 273 11.93 -21.83 -27.71
C ILE A 273 11.73 -22.83 -26.57
N THR A 274 11.73 -24.11 -26.91
CA THR A 274 11.89 -25.22 -26.00
C THR A 274 13.29 -25.19 -25.36
N ASP A 275 13.29 -25.44 -24.07
CA ASP A 275 14.38 -25.48 -23.10
C ASP A 275 15.54 -26.40 -23.49
N THR A 276 16.78 -25.98 -23.22
CA THR A 276 17.89 -26.84 -22.76
C THR A 276 19.12 -25.98 -22.46
N LYS A 277 19.45 -25.77 -21.18
CA LYS A 277 20.84 -25.88 -20.71
C LYS A 277 20.89 -26.16 -19.21
N LYS A 278 21.70 -27.17 -18.89
CA LYS A 278 21.88 -27.85 -17.61
C LYS A 278 22.16 -26.90 -16.45
N THR A 279 21.60 -27.28 -15.31
CA THR A 279 21.94 -26.85 -13.96
C THR A 279 23.42 -27.07 -13.67
N GLU A 280 24.22 -26.02 -13.71
CA GLU A 280 25.53 -25.95 -13.05
C GLU A 280 25.46 -24.93 -11.93
N GLY A 281 25.80 -25.37 -10.71
CA GLY A 281 26.24 -24.57 -9.57
C GLY A 281 25.44 -23.31 -9.22
N TRP A 282 24.50 -23.44 -8.28
CA TRP A 282 23.99 -22.29 -7.52
C TRP A 282 25.15 -21.63 -6.74
N SER A 283 25.62 -20.47 -7.18
CA SER A 283 26.33 -19.52 -6.32
C SER A 283 25.34 -18.48 -5.80
N GLU A 284 25.27 -18.34 -4.48
CA GLU A 284 24.37 -17.41 -3.77
C GLU A 284 24.67 -15.93 -4.15
N PRO A 285 23.67 -15.04 -4.23
CA PRO A 285 23.92 -13.62 -4.07
C PRO A 285 24.17 -13.33 -2.58
N VAL A 286 25.44 -13.45 -2.19
CA VAL A 286 25.96 -12.95 -0.91
C VAL A 286 26.01 -11.43 -0.98
N ARG A 287 25.32 -10.71 -0.09
CA ARG A 287 25.67 -9.31 0.20
C ARG A 287 27.05 -9.35 0.88
N ILE A 288 28.11 -9.11 0.11
CA ILE A 288 29.39 -8.69 0.68
C ILE A 288 29.11 -7.35 1.34
N SER A 289 29.41 -7.25 2.65
CA SER A 289 29.25 -6.01 3.41
C SER A 289 29.88 -4.86 2.63
N ALA A 290 29.12 -3.79 2.38
CA ALA A 290 29.64 -2.57 1.76
C ALA A 290 30.61 -1.88 2.74
N ARG A 291 31.84 -2.38 2.77
CA ARG A 291 32.98 -1.73 3.42
C ARG A 291 34.24 -2.08 2.65
N ALA A 292 34.35 -1.53 1.43
CA ALA A 292 35.62 -1.39 0.76
C ALA A 292 36.18 -0.01 1.12
N GLY A 293 37.41 0.00 1.64
CA GLY A 293 38.14 1.21 1.96
C GLY A 293 38.35 2.12 0.74
N SER A 294 38.76 3.34 1.03
CA SER A 294 39.22 4.35 0.09
C SER A 294 40.26 3.79 -0.89
N GLY A 295 39.81 3.42 -2.08
CA GLY A 295 40.64 3.07 -3.23
C GLY A 295 39.86 3.39 -4.49
N GLY A 296 40.18 4.51 -5.14
CA GLY A 296 39.51 4.96 -6.35
C GLY A 296 39.78 4.02 -7.54
N PRO A 297 38.82 3.80 -8.45
CA PRO A 297 39.09 3.05 -9.67
C PRO A 297 39.80 3.94 -10.70
N THR A 298 41.08 3.67 -10.96
CA THR A 298 41.77 4.09 -12.17
C THR A 298 41.30 3.21 -13.33
N GLY A 299 40.34 3.69 -14.11
CA GLY A 299 39.88 3.01 -15.32
C GLY A 299 39.13 3.98 -16.22
N THR A 300 39.67 4.24 -17.40
CA THR A 300 39.08 5.11 -18.42
C THR A 300 37.77 4.52 -18.94
N ALA A 301 36.64 5.17 -18.63
CA ALA A 301 35.32 4.82 -19.16
C ALA A 301 35.21 5.14 -20.67
N PRO A 302 34.54 4.31 -21.49
CA PRO A 302 34.34 4.60 -22.90
C PRO A 302 33.38 5.80 -23.07
N ARG A 303 33.73 6.72 -23.98
CA ARG A 303 32.92 7.91 -24.31
C ARG A 303 31.58 7.50 -24.94
N SER A 304 30.47 7.72 -24.23
CA SER A 304 29.12 7.60 -24.80
C SER A 304 28.78 8.83 -25.66
N SER A 305 28.22 8.61 -26.84
CA SER A 305 27.87 9.66 -27.83
C SER A 305 26.53 10.36 -27.56
N LEU A 306 26.02 10.29 -26.32
CA LEU A 306 24.69 10.82 -25.98
C LEU A 306 24.79 12.31 -25.65
N THR A 307 23.85 13.11 -26.18
CA THR A 307 23.72 14.54 -25.86
C THR A 307 23.49 14.76 -24.36
N ARG A 308 23.91 15.91 -23.80
CA ARG A 308 23.76 16.19 -22.34
C ARG A 308 22.32 16.01 -21.83
N PHE A 309 21.33 16.30 -22.66
CA PHE A 309 19.91 16.08 -22.36
C PHE A 309 19.56 14.58 -22.27
N SER A 310 20.06 13.78 -23.21
CA SER A 310 19.91 12.32 -23.19
C SER A 310 20.66 11.69 -22.01
N GLN A 311 21.84 12.19 -21.66
CA GLN A 311 22.57 11.78 -20.45
C GLN A 311 21.81 12.15 -19.16
N GLY A 312 21.12 13.30 -19.13
CA GLY A 312 20.24 13.69 -18.03
C GLY A 312 19.05 12.74 -17.86
N LEU A 313 18.37 12.40 -18.96
CA LEU A 313 17.29 11.40 -18.99
C LEU A 313 17.79 9.99 -18.61
N HIS A 314 19.00 9.64 -19.02
CA HIS A 314 19.65 8.36 -18.71
C HIS A 314 19.98 8.24 -17.21
N ARG A 315 20.48 9.31 -16.57
CA ARG A 315 20.71 9.33 -15.12
C ARG A 315 19.40 9.26 -14.30
N LEU A 316 18.33 9.88 -14.79
CA LEU A 316 16.98 9.76 -14.20
C LEU A 316 16.35 8.37 -14.36
N SER A 317 16.89 7.54 -15.26
CA SER A 317 16.47 6.15 -15.48
C SER A 317 17.26 5.15 -14.62
N GLN A 318 18.52 5.45 -14.27
CA GLN A 318 19.42 4.52 -13.55
C GLN A 318 19.11 4.38 -12.05
N THR A 319 18.31 5.26 -11.46
CA THR A 319 17.97 5.23 -10.01
C THR A 319 16.64 4.52 -9.70
N ALA A 320 16.05 3.85 -10.68
CA ALA A 320 14.74 3.20 -10.56
C ALA A 320 14.90 1.71 -10.23
N GLY A 321 14.80 1.35 -8.95
CA GLY A 321 14.67 -0.06 -8.59
C GLY A 321 14.82 -0.36 -7.10
N MET A 322 13.99 0.23 -6.25
CA MET A 322 13.90 -0.20 -4.85
C MET A 322 12.88 -1.34 -4.64
N TYR A 323 11.86 -1.46 -5.49
CA TYR A 323 10.71 -2.32 -5.22
C TYR A 323 10.36 -3.31 -6.33
N HIS A 324 11.36 -4.00 -6.88
CA HIS A 324 11.08 -5.12 -7.78
C HIS A 324 10.36 -6.24 -7.01
N LEU A 325 9.03 -6.35 -7.13
CA LEU A 325 8.29 -7.47 -6.56
C LEU A 325 8.59 -8.71 -7.41
N ASP A 326 9.43 -9.64 -6.91
CA ASP A 326 9.65 -10.92 -7.57
C ASP A 326 8.45 -11.83 -7.26
N THR A 327 7.57 -11.98 -8.22
CA THR A 327 6.38 -12.84 -8.13
C THR A 327 6.73 -14.32 -8.25
N GLY A 328 7.99 -14.68 -8.54
CA GLY A 328 8.42 -16.05 -8.81
C GLY A 328 7.89 -16.63 -10.13
N LEU A 329 7.14 -15.84 -10.90
CA LEU A 329 6.58 -16.18 -12.22
C LEU A 329 7.42 -15.60 -13.37
N THR A 330 8.32 -14.65 -13.07
CA THR A 330 9.27 -14.09 -14.03
C THR A 330 10.58 -14.87 -14.02
N ASN A 331 11.21 -14.97 -15.19
CA ASN A 331 12.57 -15.51 -15.31
C ASN A 331 13.49 -14.70 -14.39
N GLU A 332 14.25 -15.37 -13.52
CA GLU A 332 15.21 -14.77 -12.57
C GLU A 332 16.38 -14.06 -13.28
N THR A 333 16.37 -14.02 -14.62
CA THR A 333 17.37 -13.40 -15.50
C THR A 333 16.99 -11.97 -15.92
N VAL A 334 16.15 -11.26 -15.16
CA VAL A 334 16.13 -9.79 -15.25
C VAL A 334 17.26 -9.33 -14.34
N PRO A 335 18.42 -8.96 -14.89
CA PRO A 335 19.57 -8.67 -14.04
C PRO A 335 19.25 -7.48 -13.14
N LEU A 336 19.90 -7.50 -11.97
CA LEU A 336 19.99 -6.35 -11.09
C LEU A 336 20.32 -5.10 -11.92
N ASN A 337 19.77 -3.95 -11.52
CA ASN A 337 19.91 -2.68 -12.24
C ASN A 337 21.39 -2.25 -12.46
N ASP A 338 22.31 -2.95 -11.82
CA ASP A 338 23.76 -2.91 -12.05
C ASP A 338 24.17 -3.27 -13.50
N GLU A 339 23.32 -3.94 -14.30
CA GLU A 339 23.58 -4.26 -15.71
C GLU A 339 22.95 -3.29 -16.74
N ASN A 340 22.56 -2.06 -16.38
CA ASN A 340 21.98 -1.08 -17.33
C ASN A 340 20.75 -1.63 -18.10
N TYR A 341 19.91 -2.45 -17.46
CA TYR A 341 18.60 -2.83 -18.01
C TYR A 341 17.61 -1.66 -17.89
N LEU A 342 17.84 -0.62 -18.68
CA LEU A 342 17.03 0.59 -18.68
C LEU A 342 15.73 0.33 -19.44
N VAL A 343 14.63 0.22 -18.69
CA VAL A 343 13.29 0.26 -19.26
C VAL A 343 13.13 1.60 -19.97
N PRO A 344 12.73 1.64 -21.25
CA PRO A 344 12.62 2.89 -21.96
C PRO A 344 11.55 3.80 -21.35
N LEU A 345 11.80 5.11 -21.32
CA LEU A 345 10.95 6.11 -20.66
C LEU A 345 9.48 6.01 -21.09
N TRP A 346 9.21 5.79 -22.37
CA TRP A 346 7.84 5.66 -22.89
C TRP A 346 7.10 4.48 -22.28
N GLN A 347 7.77 3.36 -22.02
CA GLN A 347 7.16 2.19 -21.40
C GLN A 347 6.83 2.48 -19.93
N ARG A 348 7.74 3.14 -19.21
CA ARG A 348 7.47 3.62 -17.85
C ARG A 348 6.25 4.55 -17.81
N LEU A 349 6.21 5.53 -18.72
CA LEU A 349 5.10 6.48 -18.83
C LEU A 349 3.77 5.75 -19.08
N ILE A 350 3.73 4.84 -20.06
CA ILE A 350 2.49 4.12 -20.41
C ILE A 350 2.05 3.22 -19.26
N VAL A 351 2.93 2.38 -18.71
CA VAL A 351 2.56 1.41 -17.68
C VAL A 351 2.10 2.10 -16.39
N ARG A 352 2.83 3.12 -15.93
CA ARG A 352 2.47 3.87 -14.72
C ARG A 352 1.17 4.65 -14.91
N THR A 353 0.99 5.30 -16.06
CA THR A 353 -0.24 6.03 -16.37
C THR A 353 -1.43 5.08 -16.49
N ALA A 354 -1.27 3.94 -17.18
CA ALA A 354 -2.33 2.94 -17.30
C ALA A 354 -2.77 2.40 -15.94
N TYR A 355 -1.83 2.16 -15.03
CA TYR A 355 -2.15 1.76 -13.66
C TYR A 355 -2.94 2.83 -12.90
N VAL A 356 -2.50 4.10 -12.96
CA VAL A 356 -3.22 5.21 -12.31
C VAL A 356 -4.63 5.38 -12.90
N CYS A 357 -4.78 5.26 -14.22
CA CYS A 357 -6.10 5.28 -14.88
C CYS A 357 -6.98 4.11 -14.42
N PHE A 358 -6.42 2.92 -14.27
CA PHE A 358 -7.13 1.75 -13.76
C PHE A 358 -7.66 2.00 -12.33
N THR A 359 -6.82 2.50 -11.42
CA THR A 359 -7.26 2.83 -10.06
C THR A 359 -8.27 3.98 -10.03
N ALA A 360 -8.16 4.94 -10.96
CA ALA A 360 -9.12 6.05 -11.10
C ALA A 360 -10.51 5.54 -11.49
N ILE A 361 -10.59 4.66 -12.49
CA ILE A 361 -11.85 4.05 -12.94
C ILE A 361 -12.48 3.28 -11.78
N LEU A 362 -11.71 2.46 -11.06
CA LEU A 362 -12.22 1.72 -9.91
C LEU A 362 -12.67 2.65 -8.77
N GLY A 363 -11.95 3.74 -8.50
CA GLY A 363 -12.36 4.75 -7.54
C GLY A 363 -13.68 5.44 -7.91
N CYS A 364 -13.91 5.69 -9.20
CA CYS A 364 -15.16 6.26 -9.70
C CYS A 364 -16.34 5.26 -9.65
N VAL A 365 -16.09 3.97 -9.93
CA VAL A 365 -17.15 2.94 -9.99
C VAL A 365 -17.50 2.39 -8.61
N LEU A 366 -16.57 2.43 -7.65
CA LEU A 366 -16.73 1.86 -6.31
C LEU A 366 -16.38 2.88 -5.21
N PRO A 367 -17.09 4.01 -5.08
CA PRO A 367 -16.79 5.04 -4.08
C PRO A 367 -17.20 4.66 -2.64
N PHE A 368 -17.22 3.36 -2.31
CA PHE A 368 -17.66 2.85 -1.00
C PHE A 368 -16.46 2.70 -0.06
N PHE A 369 -15.92 3.81 0.42
CA PHE A 369 -14.72 3.85 1.26
C PHE A 369 -14.70 2.79 2.37
N GLY A 370 -15.74 2.76 3.22
CA GLY A 370 -15.81 1.85 4.36
C GLY A 370 -15.95 0.37 4.00
N SER A 371 -16.43 0.03 2.81
CA SER A 371 -16.51 -1.37 2.35
C SER A 371 -15.25 -1.80 1.61
N ILE A 372 -14.62 -0.89 0.86
CA ILE A 372 -13.33 -1.14 0.18
C ILE A 372 -12.23 -1.38 1.22
N ILE A 373 -12.13 -0.53 2.24
CA ILE A 373 -11.15 -0.72 3.33
C ILE A 373 -11.41 -2.03 4.09
N GLY A 374 -12.68 -2.32 4.38
CA GLY A 374 -13.07 -3.57 5.02
C GLY A 374 -12.66 -4.77 4.22
N LEU A 375 -12.83 -4.72 2.90
CA LEU A 375 -12.41 -5.75 1.96
C LEU A 375 -10.89 -5.93 1.94
N VAL A 376 -10.12 -4.83 1.94
CA VAL A 376 -8.65 -4.89 1.98
C VAL A 376 -8.21 -5.65 3.22
N GLY A 377 -8.64 -5.19 4.40
CA GLY A 377 -8.28 -5.82 5.67
C GLY A 377 -8.74 -7.27 5.73
N ALA A 378 -9.97 -7.57 5.32
CA ALA A 378 -10.50 -8.93 5.41
C ALA A 378 -9.73 -9.94 4.53
N LEU A 379 -9.46 -9.60 3.27
CA LEU A 379 -8.81 -10.50 2.30
C LEU A 379 -7.33 -10.73 2.59
N THR A 380 -6.62 -9.69 3.04
CA THR A 380 -5.15 -9.71 3.05
C THR A 380 -4.57 -9.95 4.43
N TYR A 381 -5.33 -9.64 5.50
CA TYR A 381 -4.85 -9.74 6.88
C TYR A 381 -4.44 -11.15 7.26
N HIS A 382 -5.29 -12.16 7.01
CA HIS A 382 -4.94 -13.53 7.37
C HIS A 382 -3.67 -14.02 6.66
N PRO A 383 -3.57 -14.04 5.32
CA PRO A 383 -2.37 -14.54 4.67
C PRO A 383 -1.13 -13.72 5.03
N LEU A 384 -1.21 -12.38 4.96
CA LEU A 384 -0.03 -11.52 5.09
C LEU A 384 0.43 -11.30 6.54
N SER A 385 -0.50 -11.19 7.50
CA SER A 385 -0.19 -10.83 8.89
C SER A 385 -0.16 -12.01 9.85
N ILE A 386 -0.82 -13.14 9.52
CA ILE A 386 -0.97 -14.27 10.44
C ILE A 386 -0.42 -15.57 9.81
N GLY A 387 -1.00 -16.01 8.69
CA GLY A 387 -0.73 -17.30 8.06
C GLY A 387 0.74 -17.51 7.72
N PHE A 388 1.29 -16.72 6.80
CA PHE A 388 2.70 -16.86 6.41
C PHE A 388 3.69 -16.59 7.57
N PRO A 389 3.50 -15.55 8.42
CA PRO A 389 4.38 -15.35 9.57
C PRO A 389 4.38 -16.53 10.54
N PHE A 390 3.23 -17.14 10.81
CA PHE A 390 3.13 -18.29 11.72
C PHE A 390 3.79 -19.53 11.12
N MET A 391 3.60 -19.78 9.82
CA MET A 391 4.26 -20.87 9.10
C MET A 391 5.79 -20.70 9.10
N MET A 392 6.28 -19.50 8.82
CA MET A 392 7.73 -19.22 8.87
C MET A 392 8.27 -19.40 10.29
N TYR A 393 7.56 -18.88 11.31
CA TYR A 393 7.96 -19.03 12.70
C TYR A 393 8.03 -20.50 13.13
N TYR A 394 7.05 -21.31 12.73
CA TYR A 394 7.04 -22.75 12.99
C TYR A 394 8.27 -23.45 12.40
N LYS A 395 8.61 -23.13 11.15
CA LYS A 395 9.72 -23.77 10.43
C LYS A 395 11.10 -23.35 10.97
N VAL A 396 11.25 -22.08 11.35
CA VAL A 396 12.53 -21.53 11.82
C VAL A 396 12.78 -21.83 13.29
N TYR A 397 11.82 -21.59 14.18
CA TYR A 397 12.04 -21.62 15.63
C TYR A 397 11.54 -22.89 16.33
N ARG A 398 10.75 -23.74 15.65
CA ARG A 398 10.20 -25.00 16.19
C ARG A 398 9.65 -24.84 17.62
N PRO A 399 8.59 -24.03 17.82
CA PRO A 399 8.13 -23.65 19.15
C PRO A 399 7.58 -24.83 19.96
N ARG A 400 7.54 -24.67 21.28
CA ARG A 400 6.94 -25.63 22.23
C ARG A 400 5.47 -25.91 21.87
N ARG A 401 4.98 -27.12 22.21
CA ARG A 401 3.60 -27.58 21.91
C ARG A 401 2.51 -26.58 22.35
N ALA A 402 2.62 -25.99 23.53
CA ALA A 402 1.66 -24.99 24.03
C ALA A 402 1.59 -23.75 23.12
N ILE A 403 2.74 -23.18 22.76
CA ILE A 403 2.83 -22.01 21.86
C ILE A 403 2.29 -22.39 20.48
N LYS A 404 2.64 -23.58 19.98
CA LYS A 404 2.11 -24.10 18.71
C LYS A 404 0.58 -24.16 18.71
N ASN A 405 -0.03 -24.69 19.77
CA ASN A 405 -1.49 -24.81 19.87
C ASN A 405 -2.17 -23.43 19.96
N ILE A 406 -1.58 -22.49 20.70
CA ILE A 406 -2.07 -21.10 20.77
C ILE A 406 -2.03 -20.45 19.38
N MET A 407 -0.88 -20.53 18.69
CA MET A 407 -0.74 -19.96 17.35
C MET A 407 -1.69 -20.60 16.34
N LEU A 408 -1.89 -21.93 16.39
CA LEU A 408 -2.83 -22.61 15.52
C LEU A 408 -4.27 -22.16 15.79
N THR A 409 -4.64 -22.05 17.07
CA THR A 409 -5.99 -21.59 17.48
C THR A 409 -6.24 -20.17 16.98
N VAL A 410 -5.32 -19.25 17.23
CA VAL A 410 -5.40 -17.86 16.73
C VAL A 410 -5.46 -17.84 15.20
N GLY A 411 -4.63 -18.65 14.53
CA GLY A 411 -4.61 -18.73 13.07
C GLY A 411 -5.93 -19.21 12.46
N ILE A 412 -6.59 -20.18 13.08
CA ILE A 412 -7.89 -20.70 12.63
C ILE A 412 -9.01 -19.70 12.93
N VAL A 413 -9.06 -19.15 14.15
CA VAL A 413 -10.07 -18.15 14.53
C VAL A 413 -10.00 -16.94 13.60
N MET A 414 -8.80 -16.42 13.37
CA MET A 414 -8.63 -15.27 12.48
C MET A 414 -8.90 -15.59 11.01
N LEU A 415 -8.74 -16.86 10.59
CA LEU A 415 -9.16 -17.28 9.25
C LEU A 415 -10.68 -17.16 9.10
N PHE A 416 -11.43 -17.65 10.08
CA PHE A 416 -12.90 -17.54 10.09
C PHE A 416 -13.35 -16.08 10.18
N VAL A 417 -12.70 -15.27 11.01
CA VAL A 417 -12.99 -13.83 11.10
C VAL A 417 -12.73 -13.13 9.77
N SER A 418 -11.58 -13.36 9.14
CA SER A 418 -11.26 -12.80 7.82
C SER A 418 -12.28 -13.25 6.77
N ALA A 419 -12.63 -14.53 6.70
CA ALA A 419 -13.62 -15.03 5.76
C ALA A 419 -15.00 -14.40 5.96
N ALA A 420 -15.47 -14.30 7.20
CA ALA A 420 -16.75 -13.66 7.51
C ALA A 420 -16.73 -12.16 7.20
N ALA A 421 -15.63 -11.46 7.52
CA ALA A 421 -15.43 -10.06 7.19
C ALA A 421 -15.43 -9.81 5.67
N THR A 422 -14.84 -10.71 4.88
CA THR A 422 -14.87 -10.65 3.42
C THR A 422 -16.29 -10.74 2.90
N VAL A 423 -17.11 -11.66 3.42
CA VAL A 423 -18.53 -11.77 3.04
C VAL A 423 -19.30 -10.50 3.40
N GLY A 424 -19.06 -9.93 4.60
CA GLY A 424 -19.65 -8.66 5.02
C GLY A 424 -19.30 -7.50 4.10
N ALA A 425 -18.02 -7.36 3.74
CA ALA A 425 -17.54 -6.33 2.82
C ALA A 425 -18.17 -6.46 1.43
N PHE A 426 -18.16 -7.67 0.84
CA PHE A 426 -18.78 -7.90 -0.47
C PHE A 426 -20.27 -7.59 -0.47
N ARG A 427 -21.01 -8.01 0.55
CA ARG A 427 -22.44 -7.71 0.63
C ARG A 427 -22.69 -6.20 0.71
N ASN A 428 -21.91 -5.47 1.50
CA ASN A 428 -22.05 -4.02 1.61
C ASN A 428 -21.72 -3.33 0.29
N ILE A 429 -20.73 -3.81 -0.47
CA ILE A 429 -20.44 -3.33 -1.83
C ILE A 429 -21.62 -3.60 -2.76
N ILE A 430 -22.19 -4.81 -2.76
CA ILE A 430 -23.33 -5.18 -3.62
C ILE A 430 -24.54 -4.28 -3.33
N ILE A 431 -24.89 -4.08 -2.06
CA ILE A 431 -26.01 -3.22 -1.65
C ILE A 431 -25.75 -1.76 -1.99
N GLY A 432 -24.50 -1.29 -1.79
CA GLY A 432 -24.10 0.05 -2.20
C GLY A 432 -24.27 0.24 -3.72
N TRP A 433 -23.89 -0.77 -4.49
CA TRP A 433 -23.95 -0.73 -5.96
C TRP A 433 -25.37 -0.74 -6.51
N GLN A 434 -26.32 -1.42 -5.84
CA GLN A 434 -27.75 -1.41 -6.24
C GLN A 434 -28.36 -0.01 -6.29
N ASN A 435 -27.86 0.91 -5.47
CA ASN A 435 -28.36 2.29 -5.40
C ASN A 435 -27.42 3.29 -6.09
N PHE A 436 -26.30 2.82 -6.65
CA PHE A 436 -25.26 3.66 -7.20
C PHE A 436 -25.60 4.14 -8.61
N LYS A 437 -25.48 5.45 -8.84
CA LYS A 437 -25.57 6.05 -10.18
C LYS A 437 -24.17 6.49 -10.62
N LEU A 438 -23.68 5.87 -11.69
CA LEU A 438 -22.41 6.26 -12.28
C LEU A 438 -22.49 7.72 -12.75
N PHE A 439 -21.58 8.57 -12.25
CA PHE A 439 -21.55 10.03 -12.46
C PHE A 439 -22.67 10.84 -11.79
N GLY A 440 -23.50 10.22 -10.95
CA GLY A 440 -24.40 10.90 -10.02
C GLY A 440 -23.75 11.12 -8.65
N ASP A 441 -24.35 11.99 -7.84
CA ASP A 441 -24.04 12.08 -6.40
C ASP A 441 -24.85 11.07 -5.57
#